data_AF-A0A552F759-F1
#
_entry.id   AF-A0A552F759-F1
#
_cell.length_a   1.000
_cell.length_b   1.000
_cell.length_c   1.000
_cell.angle_alpha   90.00
_cell.angle_beta   90.00
_cell.angle_gamma   90.00
#
_symmetry.space_group_name_H-M   'P 1'
#
loop_
_entity.id
_entity.type
_entity.pdbx_description
1 polymer ?
#
loop_
_entity_poly.entity_id
_entity_poly.type
_entity_poly.pdbx_seq_one_letter_code
_entity_poly.pdbx_strand_id
1 'polypeptide(L)'
;MITLTYQYKLKVNKKQEREIVHILDVCKSVYNYALSERKDWLNSRKCLADRCSLVSEYIIPADQPYPNYFVQAKNLTEAKKVYPILKTVNAQVLQQVLKTVDKAFDHMKSKGFGFPRFKKKMRSFVFPALSKNFLGDEYLNFPQLGKIRIRKSREYPSGFEPKQARIIQKASGF
;
A
#
# COMPACT_ATOMS: atom_id res chain seq x y z
N MET A 1 25.03 3.25 7.12
CA MET A 1 24.11 2.17 7.54
C MET A 1 23.82 1.27 6.33
N ILE A 2 24.22 0.00 6.36
CA ILE A 2 24.00 -0.94 5.25
C ILE A 2 22.59 -1.51 5.37
N THR A 3 21.83 -1.52 4.27
CA THR A 3 20.50 -2.15 4.19
C THR A 3 20.56 -3.33 3.23
N LEU A 4 20.20 -4.52 3.69
CA LEU A 4 20.13 -5.73 2.87
C LEU A 4 18.68 -6.17 2.66
N THR A 5 18.38 -6.69 1.48
CA THR A 5 17.06 -7.26 1.16
C THR A 5 17.22 -8.75 0.87
N TYR A 6 16.52 -9.58 1.63
CA TYR A 6 16.49 -11.03 1.47
C TYR A 6 15.09 -11.47 1.05
N GLN A 7 15.04 -12.47 0.16
CA GLN A 7 13.79 -13.02 -0.34
C GLN A 7 13.73 -14.51 -0.04
N TYR A 8 12.63 -14.95 0.56
CA TYR A 8 12.33 -16.36 0.85
C TYR A 8 10.99 -16.73 0.23
N LYS A 9 10.80 -18.02 -0.11
CA LYS A 9 9.49 -18.52 -0.56
C LYS A 9 8.63 -18.84 0.65
N LEU A 10 7.39 -18.35 0.67
CA LEU A 10 6.44 -18.62 1.74
C LEU A 10 5.68 -19.91 1.44
N LYS A 11 5.61 -20.82 2.41
CA LYS A 11 4.73 -21.99 2.41
C LYS A 11 3.47 -21.64 3.18
N VAL A 12 2.52 -21.02 2.49
CA VAL A 12 1.24 -20.60 3.05
C VAL A 12 0.24 -21.75 3.07
N ASN A 13 -0.63 -21.77 4.07
CA ASN A 13 -1.82 -22.62 4.05
C ASN A 13 -2.99 -21.92 3.33
N LYS A 14 -4.07 -22.67 3.01
CA LYS A 14 -5.24 -22.12 2.30
C LYS A 14 -5.89 -20.93 2.99
N LYS A 15 -5.89 -20.88 4.33
CA LYS A 15 -6.44 -19.77 5.11
C LYS A 15 -5.57 -18.51 4.98
N GLN A 16 -4.26 -18.67 5.12
CA GLN A 16 -3.28 -17.59 4.96
C GLN A 16 -3.27 -17.05 3.54
N GLU A 17 -3.40 -17.92 2.53
CA GLU A 17 -3.50 -17.50 1.13
C GLU A 17 -4.73 -16.61 0.90
N ARG A 18 -5.90 -17.02 1.39
CA ARG A 18 -7.14 -16.20 1.31
C ARG A 18 -6.95 -14.84 2.00
N GLU A 19 -6.33 -14.83 3.18
CA GLU A 19 -6.06 -13.61 3.93
C GLU A 19 -5.08 -12.67 3.19
N ILE A 20 -4.02 -13.21 2.59
CA ILE A 20 -3.04 -12.45 1.79
C ILE A 20 -3.72 -11.85 0.55
N VAL A 21 -4.56 -12.62 -0.14
CA VAL A 21 -5.33 -12.14 -1.30
C VAL A 21 -6.30 -11.04 -0.88
N HIS A 22 -7.02 -11.23 0.23
CA HIS A 22 -7.90 -10.22 0.80
C HIS A 22 -7.15 -8.91 1.11
N ILE A 23 -5.99 -8.99 1.77
CA ILE A 23 -5.15 -7.82 2.04
C ILE A 23 -4.75 -7.11 0.74
N LEU A 24 -4.37 -7.86 -0.31
CA LEU A 24 -4.01 -7.28 -1.61
C LEU A 24 -5.20 -6.53 -2.25
N ASP A 25 -6.41 -7.05 -2.15
CA ASP A 25 -7.61 -6.43 -2.71
C ASP A 25 -8.04 -5.17 -1.95
N VAL A 26 -7.95 -5.18 -0.62
CA VAL A 26 -8.18 -3.98 0.19
C VAL A 26 -7.11 -2.93 -0.11
N CYS A 27 -5.83 -3.32 -0.20
CA CYS A 27 -4.74 -2.41 -0.55
C CYS A 27 -4.93 -1.81 -1.95
N LYS A 28 -5.40 -2.58 -2.93
CA LYS A 28 -5.75 -2.10 -4.27
C LYS A 28 -6.82 -1.02 -4.20
N SER A 29 -7.87 -1.26 -3.42
CA SER A 29 -9.00 -0.34 -3.28
C SER A 29 -8.56 0.97 -2.63
N VAL A 30 -7.78 0.90 -1.53
CA VAL A 30 -7.20 2.08 -0.87
C VAL A 30 -6.27 2.85 -1.80
N TYR A 31 -5.40 2.17 -2.55
CA TYR A 31 -4.51 2.81 -3.52
C TYR A 31 -5.30 3.57 -4.59
N ASN A 32 -6.30 2.90 -5.18
CA ASN A 32 -7.07 3.48 -6.28
C ASN A 32 -7.92 4.65 -5.82
N TYR A 33 -8.55 4.57 -4.65
CA TYR A 33 -9.30 5.67 -4.06
C TYR A 33 -8.41 6.88 -3.76
N ALA A 34 -7.27 6.67 -3.11
CA ALA A 34 -6.33 7.75 -2.82
C ALA A 34 -5.76 8.38 -4.12
N LEU A 35 -5.58 7.57 -5.16
CA LEU A 35 -5.16 8.05 -6.47
C LEU A 35 -6.25 8.85 -7.18
N SER A 36 -7.52 8.41 -7.13
CA SER A 36 -8.63 9.15 -7.75
C SER A 36 -8.79 10.50 -7.08
N GLU A 37 -8.83 10.56 -5.75
CA GLU A 37 -8.97 11.81 -5.00
C GLU A 37 -7.91 12.86 -5.40
N ARG A 38 -6.64 12.45 -5.54
CA ARG A 38 -5.57 13.35 -6.00
C ARG A 38 -5.72 13.78 -7.44
N LYS A 39 -6.17 12.88 -8.33
CA LYS A 39 -6.42 13.21 -9.74
C LYS A 39 -7.60 14.15 -9.89
N ASP A 40 -8.67 13.91 -9.17
CA ASP A 40 -9.89 14.72 -9.18
C ASP A 40 -9.58 16.12 -8.65
N TRP A 41 -8.84 16.22 -7.54
CA TRP A 41 -8.35 17.51 -7.05
C TRP A 41 -7.52 18.24 -8.11
N LEU A 42 -6.54 17.58 -8.73
CA LEU A 42 -5.69 18.22 -9.74
C LEU A 42 -6.48 18.64 -10.98
N ASN A 43 -7.44 17.83 -11.42
CA ASN A 43 -8.25 18.13 -12.60
C ASN A 43 -9.29 19.21 -12.33
N SER A 44 -9.84 19.30 -11.11
CA SER A 44 -10.78 20.37 -10.77
C SER A 44 -10.13 21.75 -10.72
N ARG A 45 -8.79 21.82 -10.60
CA ARG A 45 -8.02 23.06 -10.72
C ARG A 45 -7.55 23.34 -12.15
N LYS A 46 -7.80 22.43 -13.09
CA LYS A 46 -7.55 22.64 -14.51
C LYS A 46 -8.84 23.11 -15.17
N CYS A 47 -9.01 24.42 -15.29
CA CYS A 47 -10.00 25.00 -16.18
C CYS A 47 -9.32 25.57 -17.43
N LEU A 48 -10.03 25.55 -18.54
CA LEU A 48 -9.66 26.37 -19.69
C LEU A 48 -9.98 27.83 -19.33
N ALA A 49 -9.09 28.75 -19.70
CA ALA A 49 -9.25 30.16 -19.35
C ALA A 49 -10.49 30.81 -19.98
N ASP A 50 -10.99 30.24 -21.08
CA ASP A 50 -12.05 30.79 -21.92
C ASP A 50 -13.42 30.12 -21.72
N ARG A 51 -13.51 28.96 -21.06
CA ARG A 51 -14.79 28.20 -20.96
C ARG A 51 -14.82 27.18 -19.82
N CYS A 52 -16.05 26.93 -19.33
CA CYS A 52 -16.37 25.83 -18.40
C CYS A 52 -16.99 24.63 -19.14
N SER A 53 -16.93 23.45 -18.54
CA SER A 53 -17.58 22.24 -19.06
C SER A 53 -19.10 22.33 -18.88
N LEU A 54 -19.85 22.02 -19.94
CA LEU A 54 -21.32 21.95 -19.90
C LEU A 54 -21.84 20.55 -19.50
N VAL A 55 -20.96 19.55 -19.49
CA VAL A 55 -21.35 18.14 -19.27
C VAL A 55 -21.17 17.73 -17.82
N SER A 56 -20.04 18.09 -17.22
CA SER A 56 -19.68 17.68 -15.87
C SER A 56 -18.64 18.62 -15.29
N GLU A 57 -18.82 18.97 -14.02
CA GLU A 57 -17.87 19.74 -13.23
C GLU A 57 -17.58 19.04 -11.89
N TYR A 58 -16.41 19.33 -11.34
CA TYR A 58 -15.99 18.77 -10.05
C TYR A 58 -16.63 19.53 -8.89
N ILE A 59 -17.32 18.82 -8.01
CA ILE A 59 -17.88 19.37 -6.77
C ILE A 59 -16.80 19.33 -5.67
N ILE A 60 -15.76 20.15 -5.82
CA ILE A 60 -14.67 20.28 -4.85
C ILE A 60 -14.49 21.76 -4.50
N PRO A 61 -14.59 22.15 -3.21
CA PRO A 61 -14.37 23.54 -2.80
C PRO A 61 -13.02 24.10 -3.26
N ALA A 62 -12.99 25.39 -3.59
CA ALA A 62 -11.78 26.07 -4.07
C ALA A 62 -10.68 26.11 -2.99
N ASP A 63 -11.07 26.27 -1.73
CA ASP A 63 -10.23 26.27 -0.54
C ASP A 63 -9.80 24.86 -0.09
N GLN A 64 -10.33 23.80 -0.71
CA GLN A 64 -9.99 22.43 -0.34
C GLN A 64 -8.48 22.18 -0.52
N PRO A 65 -7.75 21.78 0.54
CA PRO A 65 -6.31 21.54 0.45
C PRO A 65 -6.00 20.31 -0.41
N TYR A 66 -4.78 20.27 -0.97
CA TYR A 66 -4.32 19.11 -1.72
C TYR A 66 -4.36 17.84 -0.86
N PRO A 67 -4.97 16.72 -1.33
CA PRO A 67 -5.08 15.47 -0.58
C PRO A 67 -3.73 14.73 -0.53
N ASN A 68 -2.78 15.31 0.21
CA ASN A 68 -1.47 14.72 0.49
C ASN A 68 -1.59 13.51 1.43
N TYR A 69 -0.45 12.86 1.71
CA TYR A 69 -0.42 11.69 2.59
C TYR A 69 -1.09 11.93 3.95
N PHE A 70 -0.85 13.08 4.59
CA PHE A 70 -1.35 13.37 5.93
C PHE A 70 -2.88 13.49 5.94
N VAL A 71 -3.45 14.21 4.96
CA VAL A 71 -4.89 14.34 4.78
C VAL A 71 -5.52 12.96 4.55
N GLN A 72 -4.95 12.18 3.62
CA GLN A 72 -5.48 10.85 3.29
C GLN A 72 -5.34 9.84 4.43
N ALA A 73 -4.27 9.92 5.23
CA ALA A 73 -4.08 9.06 6.40
C ALA A 73 -5.07 9.39 7.52
N LYS A 74 -5.37 10.67 7.74
CA LYS A 74 -6.45 11.10 8.64
C LYS A 74 -7.81 10.60 8.16
N ASN A 75 -8.13 10.82 6.88
CA ASN A 75 -9.37 10.36 6.27
C ASN A 75 -9.51 8.83 6.32
N LEU A 76 -8.42 8.08 6.14
CA LEU A 76 -8.42 6.62 6.28
C LEU A 76 -8.83 6.18 7.70
N THR A 77 -8.44 6.93 8.73
CA THR A 77 -8.77 6.62 10.12
C THR A 77 -10.27 6.79 10.36
N GLU A 78 -10.87 7.84 9.82
CA GLU A 78 -12.32 8.06 9.85
C GLU A 78 -13.07 7.03 8.99
N ALA A 79 -12.58 6.76 7.77
CA ALA A 79 -13.15 5.78 6.86
C ALA A 79 -13.21 4.38 7.49
N LYS A 80 -12.23 3.99 8.31
CA LYS A 80 -12.27 2.71 9.04
C LYS A 80 -13.47 2.60 10.00
N LYS A 81 -13.99 3.71 10.52
CA LYS A 81 -15.18 3.69 11.39
C LYS A 81 -16.42 3.28 10.60
N VAL A 82 -16.53 3.78 9.37
CA VAL A 82 -17.68 3.60 8.47
C VAL A 82 -17.60 2.31 7.65
N TYR A 83 -16.40 1.92 7.19
CA TYR A 83 -16.19 0.78 6.29
C TYR A 83 -15.49 -0.38 7.01
N PRO A 84 -16.22 -1.43 7.44
CA PRO A 84 -15.65 -2.55 8.19
C PRO A 84 -14.51 -3.28 7.46
N ILE A 85 -14.55 -3.33 6.13
CA ILE A 85 -13.51 -3.96 5.30
C ILE A 85 -12.12 -3.34 5.50
N LEU A 86 -12.03 -2.06 5.90
CA LEU A 86 -10.74 -1.42 6.18
C LEU A 86 -10.20 -1.79 7.57
N LYS A 87 -11.05 -2.27 8.48
CA LYS A 87 -10.63 -2.78 9.80
C LYS A 87 -10.04 -4.18 9.71
N THR A 88 -10.36 -4.94 8.67
CA THR A 88 -9.82 -6.29 8.50
C THR A 88 -8.34 -6.29 8.09
N VAL A 89 -7.73 -5.15 7.79
CA VAL A 89 -6.31 -5.08 7.41
C VAL A 89 -5.54 -4.22 8.41
N ASN A 90 -4.31 -4.66 8.72
CA ASN A 90 -3.39 -3.93 9.58
C ASN A 90 -3.23 -2.46 9.10
N ALA A 91 -3.44 -1.52 10.02
CA ALA A 91 -3.43 -0.09 9.73
C ALA A 91 -2.11 0.40 9.12
N GLN A 92 -0.99 -0.16 9.57
CA GLN A 92 0.34 0.22 9.06
C GLN A 92 0.52 -0.20 7.60
N VAL A 93 -0.05 -1.34 7.19
CA VAL A 93 -0.03 -1.77 5.78
C VAL A 93 -0.81 -0.78 4.91
N LEU A 94 -2.02 -0.39 5.34
CA LEU A 94 -2.83 0.60 4.60
C LEU A 94 -2.16 1.97 4.51
N GLN A 95 -1.53 2.43 5.60
CA GLN A 95 -0.73 3.66 5.58
C GLN A 95 0.46 3.56 4.61
N GLN A 96 1.11 2.40 4.54
CA GLN A 96 2.21 2.17 3.61
C GLN A 96 1.74 2.20 2.14
N VAL A 97 0.48 1.81 1.86
CA VAL A 97 -0.13 1.99 0.53
C VAL A 97 -0.26 3.47 0.19
N LEU A 98 -0.74 4.31 1.11
CA LEU A 98 -0.83 5.76 0.89
C LEU A 98 0.54 6.40 0.64
N LYS A 99 1.58 6.00 1.39
CA LYS A 99 2.97 6.43 1.12
C LYS A 99 3.46 6.01 -0.27
N THR A 100 2.98 4.88 -0.79
CA THR A 100 3.32 4.42 -2.14
C THR A 100 2.64 5.27 -3.21
N VAL A 101 1.41 5.74 -2.97
CA VAL A 101 0.75 6.74 -3.83
C VAL A 101 1.56 8.03 -3.82
N ASP A 102 1.95 8.50 -2.63
CA ASP A 102 2.73 9.73 -2.46
C ASP A 102 4.03 9.71 -3.25
N LYS A 103 4.83 8.65 -3.06
CA LYS A 103 6.07 8.44 -3.79
C LYS A 103 5.88 8.35 -5.31
N ALA A 104 4.73 7.85 -5.77
CA ALA A 104 4.43 7.81 -7.20
C ALA A 104 4.19 9.21 -7.78
N PHE A 105 3.54 10.11 -7.03
CA PHE A 105 3.41 11.52 -7.39
C PHE A 105 4.74 12.27 -7.29
N ASP A 106 5.58 11.95 -6.32
CA ASP A 106 6.92 12.53 -6.24
C ASP A 106 7.77 12.15 -7.44
N HIS A 107 7.71 10.89 -7.88
CA HIS A 107 8.41 10.44 -9.08
C HIS A 107 7.84 11.09 -10.36
N MET A 108 6.52 11.32 -10.43
CA MET A 108 5.89 12.06 -11.52
C MET A 108 6.49 13.47 -11.62
N LYS A 109 6.57 14.19 -10.50
CA LYS A 109 7.10 15.57 -10.44
C LYS A 109 8.62 15.64 -10.67
N SER A 110 9.39 14.81 -9.96
CA SER A 110 10.86 14.89 -9.93
C SER A 110 11.53 14.22 -11.13
N LYS A 111 10.90 13.22 -11.75
CA LYS A 111 11.50 12.43 -12.84
C LYS A 111 10.79 12.62 -14.18
N GLY A 112 9.80 13.52 -14.26
CA GLY A 112 9.02 13.74 -15.48
C GLY A 112 8.18 12.53 -15.92
N PHE A 113 7.90 11.58 -15.01
CA PHE A 113 7.01 10.47 -15.34
C PHE A 113 5.57 10.94 -15.50
N GLY A 114 4.78 10.21 -16.28
CA GLY A 114 3.34 10.46 -16.39
C GLY A 114 2.57 10.16 -15.10
N PHE A 115 1.29 10.55 -15.08
CA PHE A 115 0.40 10.32 -13.94
C PHE A 115 0.39 8.85 -13.48
N PRO A 116 0.39 8.57 -12.16
CA PRO A 116 0.26 7.21 -11.67
C PRO A 116 -1.02 6.55 -12.19
N ARG A 117 -0.93 5.26 -12.52
CA ARG A 117 -2.04 4.49 -13.09
C ARG A 117 -2.80 3.74 -11.99
N PHE A 118 -4.11 3.62 -12.17
CA PHE A 118 -4.94 2.77 -11.34
C PHE A 118 -4.46 1.31 -11.40
N LYS A 119 -4.50 0.64 -10.25
CA LYS A 119 -4.10 -0.76 -10.12
C LYS A 119 -5.29 -1.65 -10.46
N LYS A 120 -5.16 -2.42 -11.54
CA LYS A 120 -6.07 -3.55 -11.82
C LYS A 120 -5.84 -4.70 -10.84
N LYS A 121 -4.58 -4.95 -10.49
CA LYS A 121 -4.15 -5.96 -9.52
C LYS A 121 -3.00 -5.42 -8.66
N MET A 122 -3.08 -5.63 -7.34
CA MET A 122 -1.96 -5.44 -6.42
C MET A 122 -1.21 -6.77 -6.31
N ARG A 123 0.13 -6.75 -6.37
CA ARG A 123 0.95 -7.96 -6.27
C ARG A 123 1.81 -8.00 -5.02
N SER A 124 1.84 -6.94 -4.23
CA SER A 124 2.62 -6.91 -3.01
C SER A 124 2.06 -5.89 -2.04
N PHE A 125 2.36 -6.12 -0.76
CA PHE A 125 2.17 -5.17 0.31
C PHE A 125 3.31 -5.30 1.32
N VAL A 126 3.48 -4.29 2.16
CA VAL A 126 4.62 -4.18 3.07
C VAL A 126 4.11 -4.00 4.49
N PHE A 127 4.68 -4.77 5.41
CA PHE A 127 4.64 -4.52 6.84
C PHE A 127 5.83 -3.62 7.20
N PRO A 128 5.59 -2.33 7.49
CA PRO A 128 6.67 -1.37 7.73
C PRO A 128 7.32 -1.52 9.10
N ALA A 129 6.63 -2.17 10.06
CA ALA A 129 7.16 -2.53 11.35
C ALA A 129 6.88 -4.01 11.63
N LEU A 130 7.84 -4.67 12.28
CA LEU A 130 7.80 -6.09 12.58
C LEU A 130 7.94 -6.30 14.09
N SER A 131 7.38 -7.39 14.60
CA SER A 131 7.56 -7.78 15.99
C SER A 131 9.00 -8.24 16.25
N LYS A 132 9.49 -8.11 17.48
CA LYS A 132 10.82 -8.63 17.88
C LYS A 132 10.99 -10.12 17.52
N ASN A 133 9.94 -10.91 17.68
CA ASN A 133 9.93 -12.36 17.39
C ASN A 133 9.54 -12.65 15.92
N PHE A 134 9.86 -11.76 14.98
CA PHE A 134 9.51 -11.93 13.56
C PHE A 134 10.29 -13.07 12.91
N LEU A 135 11.58 -13.17 13.18
CA LEU A 135 12.44 -14.23 12.66
C LEU A 135 12.36 -15.45 13.59
N GLY A 136 12.02 -16.60 13.00
CA GLY A 136 12.23 -17.92 13.61
C GLY A 136 12.99 -18.83 12.65
N ASP A 137 13.34 -20.03 13.11
CA ASP A 137 14.22 -20.93 12.34
C ASP A 137 13.58 -21.46 11.05
N GLU A 138 12.32 -21.87 11.08
CA GLU A 138 11.59 -22.36 9.91
C GLU A 138 10.40 -21.47 9.51
N TYR A 139 10.07 -20.48 10.33
CA TYR A 139 8.85 -19.68 10.20
C TYR A 139 9.13 -18.19 10.37
N LEU A 140 8.33 -17.36 9.71
CA LEU A 140 8.25 -15.93 9.97
C LEU A 140 6.93 -15.60 10.65
N ASN A 141 6.96 -14.77 11.68
CA ASN A 141 5.77 -14.40 12.44
C ASN A 141 5.26 -13.02 12.04
N PHE A 142 4.19 -12.97 11.26
CA PHE A 142 3.59 -11.72 10.79
C PHE A 142 2.46 -11.24 11.73
N PRO A 143 2.32 -9.92 11.98
CA PRO A 143 1.34 -9.38 12.93
C PRO A 143 -0.11 -9.83 12.73
N GLN A 144 -0.55 -10.00 11.48
CA GLN A 144 -1.93 -10.41 11.14
C GLN A 144 -2.03 -11.84 10.57
N LEU A 145 -0.96 -12.35 9.96
CA LEU A 145 -0.97 -13.65 9.29
C LEU A 145 -0.44 -14.80 10.16
N GLY A 146 0.11 -14.47 11.34
CA GLY A 146 0.73 -15.40 12.27
C GLY A 146 2.01 -16.02 11.69
N LYS A 147 2.31 -17.24 12.15
CA LYS A 147 3.49 -18.01 11.72
C LYS A 147 3.28 -18.56 10.32
N ILE A 148 4.16 -18.19 9.39
CA ILE A 148 4.20 -18.73 8.02
C ILE A 148 5.52 -19.46 7.83
N ARG A 149 5.46 -20.73 7.41
CA ARG A 149 6.67 -21.52 7.14
C ARG A 149 7.38 -20.95 5.91
N ILE A 150 8.70 -20.93 5.92
CA ILE A 150 9.51 -20.48 4.79
C ILE A 150 10.35 -21.61 4.21
N ARG A 151 10.63 -21.54 2.92
CA ARG A 151 11.74 -22.28 2.32
C ARG A 151 12.96 -21.37 2.37
N LYS A 152 13.85 -21.61 3.34
CA LYS A 152 15.15 -20.96 3.42
C LYS A 152 16.01 -21.42 2.24
N SER A 153 16.35 -20.49 1.36
CA SER A 153 17.35 -20.70 0.30
C SER A 153 18.76 -20.30 0.74
N ARG A 154 18.86 -19.56 1.86
CA ARG A 154 20.08 -19.07 2.50
C ARG A 154 19.77 -18.68 3.94
N GLU A 155 20.74 -18.74 4.83
CA GLU A 155 20.55 -18.23 6.20
C GLU A 155 20.36 -16.71 6.21
N TYR A 156 19.65 -16.23 7.23
CA TYR A 156 19.52 -14.80 7.46
C TYR A 156 20.86 -14.27 8.00
N PRO A 157 21.35 -13.11 7.53
CA PRO A 157 22.68 -12.64 7.92
C PRO A 157 22.75 -12.33 9.42
N SER A 158 23.80 -12.85 10.06
CA SER A 158 24.05 -12.61 11.49
C SER A 158 24.33 -11.11 11.76
N GLY A 159 23.85 -10.60 12.88
CA GLY A 159 24.02 -9.20 13.29
C GLY A 159 23.07 -8.20 12.62
N PHE A 160 22.12 -8.65 11.79
CA PHE A 160 21.12 -7.78 11.17
C PHE A 160 19.75 -7.91 11.84
N GLU A 161 19.06 -6.78 11.98
CA GLU A 161 17.69 -6.75 12.50
C GLU A 161 16.65 -6.57 11.37
N PRO A 162 15.53 -7.31 11.41
CA PRO A 162 14.48 -7.19 10.40
C PRO A 162 13.70 -5.88 10.60
N LYS A 163 13.84 -4.95 9.65
CA LYS A 163 13.12 -3.66 9.71
C LYS A 163 11.71 -3.71 9.13
N GLN A 164 11.55 -4.32 7.96
CA GLN A 164 10.29 -4.40 7.24
C GLN A 164 10.20 -5.72 6.47
N ALA A 165 8.98 -6.18 6.21
CA ALA A 165 8.75 -7.37 5.41
C ALA A 165 7.78 -7.06 4.27
N ARG A 166 8.08 -7.55 3.07
CA ARG A 166 7.21 -7.45 1.90
C ARG A 166 6.74 -8.84 1.50
N ILE A 167 5.43 -9.00 1.39
CA ILE A 167 4.84 -10.20 0.78
C ILE A 167 4.60 -9.89 -0.70
N ILE A 168 4.99 -10.80 -1.60
CA ILE A 168 4.89 -10.64 -3.05
C ILE A 168 4.18 -11.86 -3.63
N GLN A 169 3.09 -11.64 -4.35
CA GLN A 169 2.43 -12.68 -5.13
C GLN A 169 3.13 -12.84 -6.50
N LYS A 170 3.78 -13.98 -6.69
CA LYS A 170 4.37 -14.42 -7.97
C LYS A 170 3.51 -15.52 -8.60
N ALA A 171 3.84 -15.92 -9.82
CA ALA A 171 3.16 -17.03 -10.50
C ALA A 171 3.34 -18.37 -9.76
N SER A 172 4.49 -18.57 -9.09
CA SER A 172 4.84 -19.80 -8.36
C SER A 172 4.37 -19.81 -6.90
N GLY A 173 3.49 -18.87 -6.51
CA GLY A 173 3.01 -18.66 -5.15
C GLY A 173 3.53 -17.36 -4.51
N PHE A 174 3.71 -17.39 -3.20
CA PHE A 174 4.17 -16.26 -2.38
C PHE A 174 5.64 -16.39 -1.97
#